data_AF-A0A9X1TCG7-F1
#
_entry.id   AF-A0A9X1TCG7-F1
#
_cell.length_a   1.000
_cell.length_b   1.000
_cell.length_c   1.000
_cell.angle_alpha   90.00
_cell.angle_beta   90.00
_cell.angle_gamma   90.00
#
_symmetry.space_group_name_H-M   'P 1'
#
loop_
_entity.id
_entity.type
_entity.pdbx_description
1 polymer ?
#
loop_
_entity_poly.entity_id
_entity_poly.type
_entity_poly.pdbx_seq_one_letter_code
_entity_poly.pdbx_strand_id
1 'polypeptide(L)'
;MKTIHFSCLCLGLLALLLLNSCSKNEVTDPLHKDLTVAKNRFFLSQSEAVKLTSDDALAALDRNARTLERGEKVIKDVRSFYNEDGAIVFYIVNYEDDKGFTLLSADRRMKPILAFSDNGIFDEKTENPGIQMWFDIIKENFRGAQRQSEAHIDIVNYWKQLEQTPDGGRTSEKPVYTPEESCEWFVTHPIPPNLTIQHLTDNLSLWRQDEGYNSFCPDGISALNCKGKYECGKAPTGCGPVAVAQVLKYHHKPVTINGRAYSAATLNAMPRIAPDVCVPVNANHINLVQLLRDTGKDLDAVYNTIVPALGIPMSGAGCQTWNIPGHIDNFFSNRGYTSFDKEFFTNSGIINSELRASRPVIVFGSNCAACAPNQHIWVMDGIQDHFAIFNDQNGFCYENHSIYYQMNWGWQNQNENNGWFSYTGITGSGILYNSSNMRAYIIQP
;
A
#
# COMPACT_ATOMS: atom_id res chain seq x y z
N MET A 1 -39.60 80.24 -2.31
CA MET A 1 -38.97 81.31 -1.52
C MET A 1 -37.48 81.31 -1.86
N LYS A 2 -37.05 82.30 -2.67
CA LYS A 2 -35.67 82.69 -3.11
C LYS A 2 -34.79 81.62 -3.81
N THR A 3 -34.04 81.82 -4.89
CA THR A 3 -33.96 82.69 -6.10
C THR A 3 -32.65 82.25 -6.81
N ILE A 4 -32.65 82.14 -8.16
CA ILE A 4 -31.60 82.57 -9.13
C ILE A 4 -30.23 81.80 -9.09
N HIS A 5 -29.67 81.13 -10.12
CA HIS A 5 -29.27 81.39 -11.54
C HIS A 5 -27.74 81.62 -11.74
N PHE A 6 -27.22 81.18 -12.91
CA PHE A 6 -25.88 81.34 -13.53
C PHE A 6 -24.71 80.49 -12.96
N SER A 7 -24.00 79.62 -13.72
CA SER A 7 -23.26 79.69 -15.01
C SER A 7 -21.96 80.50 -15.01
N CYS A 8 -20.89 79.84 -15.52
CA CYS A 8 -19.61 80.37 -16.00
C CYS A 8 -18.62 80.87 -14.91
N LEU A 9 -17.30 80.72 -15.00
CA LEU A 9 -16.41 80.94 -16.15
C LEU A 9 -14.95 80.55 -15.79
N CYS A 10 -14.16 80.22 -16.82
CA CYS A 10 -12.69 80.37 -16.92
C CYS A 10 -11.78 79.40 -16.12
N LEU A 11 -10.60 78.96 -16.59
CA LEU A 11 -9.64 79.49 -17.58
C LEU A 11 -8.66 78.33 -17.94
N GLY A 12 -8.47 77.98 -19.22
CA GLY A 12 -7.18 78.09 -19.93
C GLY A 12 -6.34 76.79 -19.93
N LEU A 13 -6.30 76.03 -21.04
CA LEU A 13 -5.18 75.91 -22.01
C LEU A 13 -3.84 75.41 -21.41
N LEU A 14 -3.09 74.44 -21.93
CA LEU A 14 -3.03 73.76 -23.21
C LEU A 14 -2.15 72.49 -23.04
N ALA A 15 -2.42 71.47 -23.85
CA ALA A 15 -1.66 70.22 -23.96
C ALA A 15 -0.20 70.42 -24.44
N LEU A 16 0.75 69.60 -23.94
CA LEU A 16 1.49 68.58 -24.72
C LEU A 16 2.77 68.11 -24.02
N LEU A 17 2.94 66.79 -24.05
CA LEU A 17 4.18 65.99 -24.03
C LEU A 17 4.93 65.82 -22.69
N LEU A 18 4.99 64.58 -22.19
CA LEU A 18 6.17 63.71 -22.35
C LEU A 18 5.89 62.29 -21.84
N LEU A 19 6.20 61.30 -22.68
CA LEU A 19 6.42 59.89 -22.35
C LEU A 19 7.67 59.76 -21.47
N ASN A 20 7.60 58.95 -20.41
CA ASN A 20 8.68 58.10 -19.86
C ASN A 20 8.10 57.32 -18.66
N SER A 21 7.94 56.00 -18.78
CA SER A 21 8.91 54.97 -18.35
C SER A 21 9.14 54.96 -16.83
N CYS A 22 8.52 54.00 -16.16
CA CYS A 22 9.03 53.40 -14.92
C CYS A 22 8.66 51.91 -14.95
N SER A 23 9.68 51.08 -15.16
CA SER A 23 9.64 49.62 -15.03
C SER A 23 9.16 49.24 -13.64
N LYS A 24 8.07 48.47 -13.55
CA LYS A 24 7.80 47.69 -12.34
C LYS A 24 8.74 46.50 -12.37
N ASN A 25 9.83 46.62 -11.60
CA ASN A 25 10.61 45.48 -11.17
C ASN A 25 9.67 44.50 -10.47
N GLU A 26 9.46 43.33 -11.07
CA GLU A 26 9.01 42.16 -10.34
C GLU A 26 10.09 41.84 -9.30
N VAL A 27 9.80 42.15 -8.04
CA VAL A 27 10.53 41.56 -6.93
C VAL A 27 10.13 40.09 -6.92
N THR A 28 10.93 39.25 -7.57
CA THR A 28 10.84 37.80 -7.44
C THR A 28 11.11 37.46 -5.98
N ASP A 29 10.08 36.97 -5.27
CA ASP A 29 10.21 36.40 -3.94
C ASP A 29 11.25 35.26 -3.98
N PRO A 30 12.39 35.38 -3.27
CA PRO A 30 13.41 34.33 -3.23
C PRO A 30 12.84 32.99 -2.75
N LEU A 31 11.80 33.01 -1.91
CA LEU A 31 11.20 31.82 -1.32
C LEU A 31 10.53 30.92 -2.38
N HIS A 32 9.92 31.52 -3.42
CA HIS A 32 9.26 30.77 -4.49
C HIS A 32 10.26 30.14 -5.47
N LYS A 33 11.43 30.77 -5.64
CA LYS A 33 12.52 30.29 -6.49
C LYS A 33 13.28 29.13 -5.85
N ASP A 34 13.52 29.20 -4.53
CA ASP A 34 14.16 28.11 -3.79
C ASP A 34 13.28 26.87 -3.71
N LEU A 35 11.96 27.02 -3.52
CA LEU A 35 11.03 25.88 -3.54
C LEU A 35 10.97 25.18 -4.91
N THR A 36 10.99 25.93 -6.02
CA THR A 36 10.96 25.34 -7.37
C THR A 36 12.28 24.70 -7.77
N VAL A 37 13.42 25.30 -7.41
CA VAL A 37 14.76 24.71 -7.62
C VAL A 37 14.97 23.47 -6.73
N ALA A 38 14.54 23.52 -5.46
CA ALA A 38 14.57 22.35 -4.57
C ALA A 38 13.67 21.21 -5.04
N LYS A 39 12.47 21.53 -5.58
CA LYS A 39 11.58 20.52 -6.19
C LYS A 39 12.26 19.77 -7.34
N ASN A 40 13.11 20.47 -8.11
CA ASN A 40 13.80 19.90 -9.26
C ASN A 40 15.04 19.08 -8.86
N ARG A 41 15.69 19.39 -7.73
CA ARG A 41 16.90 18.69 -7.27
C ARG A 41 16.63 17.25 -6.81
N PHE A 42 15.50 17.02 -6.15
CA PHE A 42 15.17 15.70 -5.60
C PHE A 42 14.31 14.86 -6.55
N PHE A 43 13.80 15.45 -7.62
CA PHE A 43 13.00 14.74 -8.60
C PHE A 43 13.84 13.73 -9.38
N LEU A 44 13.35 12.50 -9.47
CA LEU A 44 13.90 11.45 -10.33
C LEU A 44 13.12 11.45 -11.65
N SER A 45 13.80 11.63 -12.79
CA SER A 45 13.14 11.55 -14.10
C SER A 45 12.78 10.10 -14.49
N GLN A 46 11.81 9.93 -15.39
CA GLN A 46 11.45 8.60 -15.91
C GLN A 46 12.63 7.90 -16.60
N SER A 47 13.52 8.67 -17.24
CA SER A 47 14.72 8.12 -17.87
C SER A 47 15.73 7.58 -16.86
N GLU A 48 15.86 8.23 -15.70
CA GLU A 48 16.67 7.70 -14.59
C GLU A 48 15.99 6.48 -13.96
N ALA A 49 14.66 6.49 -13.82
CA ALA A 49 13.90 5.34 -13.33
C ALA A 49 14.15 4.09 -14.17
N VAL A 50 14.08 4.21 -15.51
CA VAL A 50 14.40 3.10 -16.44
C VAL A 50 15.83 2.61 -16.25
N LYS A 51 16.81 3.52 -16.12
CA LYS A 51 18.22 3.13 -15.90
C LYS A 51 18.42 2.37 -14.58
N LEU A 52 17.73 2.77 -13.53
CA LEU A 52 17.83 2.14 -12.20
C LEU A 52 17.09 0.80 -12.10
N THR A 53 16.24 0.46 -13.08
CA THR A 53 15.36 -0.72 -13.02
C THR A 53 15.51 -1.66 -14.22
N SER A 54 16.44 -1.37 -15.15
CA SER A 54 16.70 -2.20 -16.33
C SER A 54 17.93 -3.09 -16.14
N ASP A 55 17.85 -4.29 -16.71
CA ASP A 55 18.93 -5.27 -16.67
C ASP A 55 20.15 -4.89 -17.52
N ASP A 56 20.03 -3.97 -18.50
CA ASP A 56 21.18 -3.45 -19.25
C ASP A 56 22.20 -2.71 -18.36
N ALA A 57 21.79 -2.21 -17.19
CA ALA A 57 22.72 -1.71 -16.17
C ALA A 57 23.52 -2.84 -15.50
N LEU A 58 23.02 -4.09 -15.54
CA LEU A 58 23.62 -5.30 -14.97
C LEU A 58 24.63 -5.96 -15.92
N ALA A 59 24.38 -5.95 -17.23
CA ALA A 59 25.30 -6.54 -18.23
C ALA A 59 26.68 -5.86 -18.29
N ALA A 60 26.79 -4.61 -17.84
CA ALA A 60 28.05 -3.86 -17.80
C ALA A 60 29.00 -4.30 -16.67
N LEU A 61 28.56 -5.10 -15.69
CA LEU A 61 29.32 -5.38 -14.46
C LEU A 61 29.52 -6.86 -14.13
N ASP A 62 28.95 -7.79 -14.91
CA ASP A 62 28.97 -9.22 -14.58
C ASP A 62 30.26 -9.95 -15.00
N ARG A 63 31.39 -9.53 -14.40
CA ARG A 63 32.56 -10.40 -14.20
C ARG A 63 32.64 -10.76 -12.72
N ASN A 64 32.02 -11.87 -12.37
CA ASN A 64 32.20 -12.68 -11.15
C ASN A 64 31.16 -12.48 -10.03
N ALA A 65 30.05 -13.23 -10.07
CA ALA A 65 29.59 -14.01 -8.92
C ALA A 65 28.54 -15.06 -9.34
N ARG A 66 28.74 -16.30 -8.89
CA ARG A 66 27.79 -17.41 -9.05
C ARG A 66 26.59 -17.19 -8.12
N THR A 67 25.42 -16.95 -8.70
CA THR A 67 24.12 -17.15 -8.03
C THR A 67 23.08 -17.62 -9.05
N LEU A 68 22.12 -18.41 -8.55
CA LEU A 68 21.07 -19.15 -9.26
C LEU A 68 20.43 -18.38 -10.44
N GLU A 69 20.11 -19.13 -11.51
CA GLU A 69 19.45 -18.66 -12.75
C GLU A 69 18.19 -17.82 -12.45
N ARG A 70 18.35 -16.52 -12.23
CA ARG A 70 17.26 -15.55 -12.25
C ARG A 70 17.28 -14.94 -13.63
N GLY A 71 16.39 -15.41 -14.50
CA GLY A 71 16.33 -14.97 -15.88
C GLY A 71 16.10 -13.46 -15.97
N GLU A 72 16.83 -12.81 -16.87
CA GLU A 72 16.82 -11.38 -17.18
C GLU A 72 15.38 -10.78 -17.11
N LYS A 73 15.17 -9.77 -16.26
CA LYS A 73 13.94 -8.97 -16.16
C LYS A 73 13.98 -7.84 -17.18
N VAL A 74 13.34 -8.07 -18.32
CA VAL A 74 13.14 -7.05 -19.36
C VAL A 74 11.95 -6.15 -18.97
N ILE A 75 12.12 -4.84 -19.07
CA ILE A 75 11.03 -3.87 -18.80
C ILE A 75 10.00 -3.95 -19.93
N LYS A 76 8.76 -4.25 -19.57
CA LYS A 76 7.59 -4.22 -20.48
C LYS A 76 7.05 -2.80 -20.65
N ASP A 77 6.82 -2.12 -19.53
CA ASP A 77 6.36 -0.72 -19.53
C ASP A 77 6.79 0.05 -18.27
N VAL A 78 6.83 1.38 -18.39
CA VAL A 78 7.01 2.30 -17.27
C VAL A 78 5.90 3.35 -17.31
N ARG A 79 5.11 3.42 -16.24
CA ARG A 79 4.02 4.40 -16.07
C ARG A 79 4.30 5.33 -14.91
N SER A 80 3.76 6.54 -14.97
CA SER A 80 3.88 7.55 -13.89
C SER A 80 2.59 7.58 -13.08
N PHE A 81 2.71 7.52 -11.76
CA PHE A 81 1.61 7.75 -10.83
C PHE A 81 1.65 9.19 -10.33
N TYR A 82 0.53 9.91 -10.46
CA TYR A 82 0.43 11.34 -10.16
C TYR A 82 -0.37 11.59 -8.88
N ASN A 83 -0.01 12.65 -8.14
CA ASN A 83 -0.88 13.20 -7.11
C ASN A 83 -1.92 14.15 -7.72
N GLU A 84 -2.78 14.69 -6.87
CA GLU A 84 -3.88 15.60 -7.24
C GLU A 84 -3.38 16.93 -7.83
N ASP A 85 -2.12 17.32 -7.56
CA ASP A 85 -1.47 18.51 -8.10
C ASP A 85 -0.77 18.26 -9.45
N GLY A 86 -0.83 17.05 -9.99
CA GLY A 86 -0.14 16.64 -11.22
C GLY A 86 1.37 16.40 -11.05
N ALA A 87 1.87 16.28 -9.82
CA ALA A 87 3.25 15.88 -9.55
C ALA A 87 3.38 14.36 -9.62
N ILE A 88 4.45 13.86 -10.25
CA ILE A 88 4.75 12.42 -10.26
C ILE A 88 5.25 12.02 -8.87
N VAL A 89 4.59 11.04 -8.27
CA VAL A 89 4.90 10.53 -6.92
C VAL A 89 5.83 9.32 -7.01
N PHE A 90 5.55 8.41 -7.94
CA PHE A 90 6.37 7.24 -8.23
C PHE A 90 6.14 6.74 -9.65
N TYR A 91 7.05 5.91 -10.12
CA TYR A 91 6.96 5.17 -11.37
C TYR A 91 6.55 3.72 -11.09
N ILE A 92 5.73 3.16 -11.97
CA ILE A 92 5.34 1.75 -11.99
C ILE A 92 6.11 1.12 -13.14
N VAL A 93 7.01 0.19 -12.82
CA VAL A 93 7.83 -0.55 -13.78
C VAL A 93 7.32 -1.98 -13.82
N ASN A 94 6.70 -2.40 -14.92
CA ASN A 94 6.28 -3.78 -15.13
C ASN A 94 7.29 -4.51 -16.00
N TYR A 95 7.54 -5.79 -15.69
CA TYR A 95 8.46 -6.62 -16.46
C TYR A 95 7.71 -7.55 -17.43
N GLU A 96 8.41 -7.99 -18.47
CA GLU A 96 7.90 -8.98 -19.42
C GLU A 96 7.72 -10.37 -18.77
N ASP A 97 7.01 -11.25 -19.46
CA ASP A 97 6.82 -12.66 -19.04
C ASP A 97 6.27 -12.87 -17.62
N ASP A 98 5.45 -11.94 -17.15
CA ASP A 98 4.84 -11.99 -15.82
C ASP A 98 5.87 -11.96 -14.68
N LYS A 99 7.09 -11.44 -14.91
CA LYS A 99 8.20 -11.38 -13.93
C LYS A 99 8.07 -10.27 -12.87
N GLY A 100 6.85 -9.83 -12.63
CA GLY A 100 6.51 -8.90 -11.55
C GLY A 100 6.60 -7.42 -11.92
N PHE A 101 6.72 -6.61 -10.88
CA PHE A 101 6.74 -5.16 -10.98
C PHE A 101 7.59 -4.52 -9.89
N THR A 102 7.98 -3.27 -10.10
CA THR A 102 8.64 -2.40 -9.13
C THR A 102 7.98 -1.02 -9.12
N LEU A 103 7.60 -0.53 -7.95
CA LEU A 103 7.14 0.85 -7.74
C LEU A 103 8.30 1.68 -7.19
N LEU A 104 8.88 2.54 -8.03
CA LEU A 104 10.05 3.35 -7.74
C LEU A 104 9.65 4.81 -7.45
N SER A 105 10.00 5.34 -6.28
CA SER A 105 9.73 6.72 -5.93
C SER A 105 10.30 7.72 -6.94
N ALA A 106 9.55 8.79 -7.21
CA ALA A 106 9.99 9.89 -8.05
C ALA A 106 10.66 11.04 -7.24
N ASP A 107 10.78 10.91 -5.92
CA ASP A 107 11.43 11.89 -5.05
C ASP A 107 12.52 11.23 -4.19
N ARG A 108 13.77 11.69 -4.35
CA ARG A 108 14.96 11.17 -3.67
C ARG A 108 14.96 11.41 -2.15
N ARG A 109 13.94 12.08 -1.60
CA ARG A 109 13.70 12.18 -0.14
C ARG A 109 12.81 11.06 0.41
N MET A 110 12.27 10.21 -0.46
CA MET A 110 11.52 9.01 -0.08
C MET A 110 12.32 7.74 -0.38
N LYS A 111 11.95 6.64 0.29
CA LYS A 111 12.48 5.29 0.05
C LYS A 111 12.37 4.95 -1.45
N PRO A 112 13.45 4.47 -2.09
CA PRO A 112 13.46 4.28 -3.53
C PRO A 112 12.42 3.27 -3.99
N ILE A 113 12.48 2.02 -3.52
CA ILE A 113 11.47 1.01 -3.86
C ILE A 113 10.35 1.06 -2.82
N LEU A 114 9.15 1.45 -3.26
CA LEU A 114 7.97 1.59 -2.41
C LEU A 114 7.19 0.28 -2.33
N ALA A 115 7.10 -0.44 -3.45
CA ALA A 115 6.52 -1.77 -3.52
C ALA A 115 7.15 -2.58 -4.66
N PHE A 116 7.06 -3.90 -4.61
CA PHE A 116 7.50 -4.78 -5.69
C PHE A 116 6.82 -6.15 -5.62
N SER A 117 6.89 -6.90 -6.71
CA SER A 117 6.56 -8.32 -6.76
C SER A 117 7.50 -9.02 -7.73
N ASP A 118 7.71 -10.32 -7.53
CA ASP A 118 8.48 -11.16 -8.45
C ASP A 118 7.62 -11.84 -9.52
N ASN A 119 6.29 -11.75 -9.40
CA ASN A 119 5.33 -12.25 -10.39
C ASN A 119 4.19 -11.24 -10.59
N GLY A 120 3.47 -11.33 -11.70
CA GLY A 120 2.34 -10.45 -11.98
C GLY A 120 2.74 -9.15 -12.68
N ILE A 121 1.75 -8.27 -12.83
CA ILE A 121 1.93 -6.85 -13.17
C ILE A 121 1.24 -5.99 -12.11
N PHE A 122 1.65 -4.72 -12.01
CA PHE A 122 0.93 -3.75 -11.21
C PHE A 122 -0.10 -3.00 -12.06
N ASP A 123 -1.37 -2.99 -11.65
CA ASP A 123 -2.41 -2.10 -12.22
C ASP A 123 -2.82 -1.04 -11.20
N GLU A 124 -2.50 0.23 -11.49
CA GLU A 124 -2.86 1.37 -10.65
C GLU A 124 -4.34 1.76 -10.72
N LYS A 125 -5.08 1.27 -11.72
CA LYS A 125 -6.52 1.53 -11.90
C LYS A 125 -7.40 0.57 -11.10
N THR A 126 -6.80 -0.29 -10.29
CA THR A 126 -7.51 -1.21 -9.40
C THR A 126 -8.45 -0.47 -8.45
N GLU A 127 -9.66 -0.99 -8.28
CA GLU A 127 -10.65 -0.48 -7.31
C GLU A 127 -10.44 -1.07 -5.90
N ASN A 128 -9.36 -1.83 -5.69
CA ASN A 128 -9.02 -2.44 -4.41
C ASN A 128 -8.77 -1.36 -3.33
N PRO A 129 -9.63 -1.26 -2.30
CA PRO A 129 -9.55 -0.20 -1.30
C PRO A 129 -8.27 -0.25 -0.46
N GLY A 130 -7.67 -1.43 -0.28
CA GLY A 130 -6.39 -1.57 0.42
C GLY A 130 -5.24 -0.90 -0.33
N ILE A 131 -5.20 -1.06 -1.65
CA ILE A 131 -4.20 -0.43 -2.52
C ILE A 131 -4.47 1.07 -2.63
N GLN A 132 -5.72 1.48 -2.78
CA GLN A 132 -6.09 2.91 -2.80
C GLN A 132 -5.66 3.62 -1.50
N MET A 133 -5.87 2.97 -0.36
CA MET A 133 -5.39 3.49 0.92
C MET A 133 -3.86 3.52 0.99
N TRP A 134 -3.16 2.53 0.44
CA TRP A 134 -1.71 2.57 0.34
C TRP A 134 -1.23 3.74 -0.53
N PHE A 135 -1.90 4.04 -1.65
CA PHE A 135 -1.59 5.24 -2.44
C PHE A 135 -1.76 6.52 -1.62
N ASP A 136 -2.79 6.63 -0.79
CA ASP A 136 -2.97 7.78 0.10
C ASP A 136 -1.82 7.92 1.11
N ILE A 137 -1.36 6.80 1.71
CA ILE A 137 -0.18 6.78 2.59
C ILE A 137 1.05 7.31 1.85
N ILE A 138 1.30 6.84 0.63
CA ILE A 138 2.45 7.27 -0.18
C ILE A 138 2.34 8.75 -0.57
N LYS A 139 1.17 9.22 -1.02
CA LYS A 139 0.91 10.62 -1.38
C LYS A 139 1.13 11.56 -0.20
N GLU A 140 0.70 11.19 1.00
CA GLU A 140 0.93 11.99 2.21
C GLU A 140 2.41 12.04 2.61
N ASN A 141 3.11 10.90 2.57
CA ASN A 141 4.56 10.88 2.79
C ASN A 141 5.31 11.73 1.75
N PHE A 142 4.88 11.71 0.49
CA PHE A 142 5.41 12.56 -0.57
C PHE A 142 5.21 14.05 -0.29
N ARG A 143 3.99 14.47 0.11
CA ARG A 143 3.72 15.86 0.53
C ARG A 143 4.58 16.28 1.72
N GLY A 144 4.76 15.38 2.69
CA GLY A 144 5.64 15.58 3.84
C GLY A 144 7.12 15.73 3.44
N ALA A 145 7.61 14.86 2.57
CA ALA A 145 8.97 14.90 2.03
C ALA A 145 9.24 16.19 1.24
N GLN A 146 8.24 16.68 0.48
CA GLN A 146 8.36 17.92 -0.27
C GLN A 146 8.61 19.17 0.60
N ARG A 147 8.21 19.13 1.87
CA ARG A 147 8.45 20.21 2.85
C ARG A 147 9.86 20.17 3.46
N GLN A 148 10.59 19.08 3.27
CA GLN A 148 11.95 18.92 3.80
C GLN A 148 12.98 19.45 2.79
N SER A 149 13.98 20.18 3.28
CA SER A 149 15.10 20.67 2.46
C SER A 149 16.11 19.57 2.11
N GLU A 150 16.12 18.48 2.88
CA GLU A 150 17.06 17.37 2.76
C GLU A 150 16.35 16.02 2.96
N ALA A 151 16.96 14.95 2.45
CA ALA A 151 16.52 13.58 2.69
C ALA A 151 17.12 13.06 4.01
N HIS A 152 16.39 12.21 4.71
CA HIS A 152 16.97 11.48 5.84
C HIS A 152 18.16 10.62 5.38
N ILE A 153 19.19 10.48 6.22
CA ILE A 153 20.44 9.80 5.85
C ILE A 153 20.20 8.36 5.38
N ASP A 154 19.28 7.65 6.02
CA ASP A 154 18.87 6.30 5.61
C ASP A 154 18.32 6.26 4.18
N ILE A 155 17.54 7.26 3.79
CA ILE A 155 16.99 7.36 2.43
C ILE A 155 18.11 7.62 1.43
N VAL A 156 19.01 8.56 1.73
CA VAL A 156 20.20 8.83 0.89
C VAL A 156 20.98 7.53 0.65
N ASN A 157 21.18 6.75 1.71
CA ASN A 157 21.93 5.51 1.65
C ASN A 157 21.19 4.40 0.87
N TYR A 158 19.86 4.30 0.99
CA TYR A 158 19.07 3.39 0.16
C TYR A 158 19.13 3.74 -1.33
N TRP A 159 19.20 5.02 -1.70
CA TRP A 159 19.40 5.43 -3.10
C TRP A 159 20.78 5.06 -3.61
N LYS A 160 21.84 5.34 -2.83
CA LYS A 160 23.21 4.93 -3.19
C LYS A 160 23.33 3.42 -3.38
N GLN A 161 22.69 2.64 -2.50
CA GLN A 161 22.64 1.19 -2.63
C GLN A 161 21.98 0.75 -3.95
N LEU A 162 20.82 1.35 -4.30
CA LEU A 162 20.15 1.05 -5.56
C LEU A 162 21.00 1.46 -6.78
N GLU A 163 21.75 2.55 -6.70
CA GLU A 163 22.61 3.00 -7.81
C GLU A 163 23.82 2.09 -8.03
N GLN A 164 24.39 1.52 -6.97
CA GLN A 164 25.53 0.61 -7.03
C GLN A 164 25.13 -0.82 -7.40
N THR A 165 23.94 -1.22 -6.97
CA THR A 165 23.32 -2.52 -7.25
C THR A 165 21.89 -2.25 -7.70
N PRO A 166 21.64 -2.09 -9.02
CA PRO A 166 20.32 -1.76 -9.58
C PRO A 166 19.24 -2.81 -9.30
N ASP A 167 19.63 -4.07 -9.09
CA ASP A 167 18.77 -5.15 -8.57
C ASP A 167 18.50 -5.04 -7.06
N GLY A 168 19.14 -4.06 -6.41
CA GLY A 168 19.09 -3.71 -5.02
C GLY A 168 19.95 -4.57 -4.09
N GLY A 169 20.56 -5.68 -4.52
CA GLY A 169 21.15 -6.66 -3.58
C GLY A 169 20.20 -7.12 -2.45
N ARG A 170 18.92 -6.75 -2.53
CA ARG A 170 17.91 -6.76 -1.44
C ARG A 170 17.39 -8.15 -1.12
N THR A 171 17.72 -9.11 -1.97
CA THR A 171 17.17 -10.47 -1.97
C THR A 171 18.22 -11.51 -1.59
N SER A 172 19.45 -11.07 -1.31
CA SER A 172 20.45 -11.93 -0.68
C SER A 172 20.01 -12.21 0.76
N GLU A 173 20.05 -13.48 1.20
CA GLU A 173 19.84 -13.86 2.61
C GLU A 173 20.85 -13.16 3.54
N LYS A 174 21.94 -12.63 2.97
CA LYS A 174 22.96 -11.87 3.68
C LYS A 174 22.67 -10.37 3.60
N PRO A 175 22.96 -9.62 4.67
CA PRO A 175 22.94 -8.17 4.64
C PRO A 175 23.82 -7.59 3.55
N VAL A 176 23.44 -6.43 3.02
CA VAL A 176 24.23 -5.73 2.01
C VAL A 176 25.22 -4.78 2.68
N TYR A 177 26.49 -4.88 2.27
CA TYR A 177 27.57 -3.99 2.68
C TYR A 177 27.82 -2.96 1.56
N THR A 178 27.83 -1.67 1.88
CA THR A 178 28.12 -0.58 0.92
C THR A 178 29.42 0.16 1.32
N PRO A 179 30.08 0.90 0.41
CA PRO A 179 31.54 0.96 0.35
C PRO A 179 32.15 1.78 1.48
N GLU A 180 32.71 1.08 2.46
CA GLU A 180 34.16 0.96 2.63
C GLU A 180 34.47 -0.30 3.46
N GLU A 181 35.45 -1.08 3.00
CA GLU A 181 35.99 -2.24 3.69
C GLU A 181 36.72 -1.82 4.98
N SER A 182 35.97 -1.51 6.05
CA SER A 182 36.44 -1.65 7.43
C SER A 182 35.30 -1.54 8.45
N CYS A 183 34.18 -2.23 8.26
CA CYS A 183 33.20 -2.41 9.34
C CYS A 183 33.64 -3.52 10.30
N GLU A 184 34.81 -3.36 10.91
CA GLU A 184 35.41 -4.30 11.87
C GLU A 184 34.45 -4.61 13.05
N TRP A 185 33.61 -3.65 13.44
CA TRP A 185 32.58 -3.85 14.45
C TRP A 185 31.62 -4.99 14.10
N PHE A 186 31.11 -5.03 12.86
CA PHE A 186 30.18 -6.06 12.39
C PHE A 186 30.87 -7.39 12.02
N VAL A 187 32.21 -7.43 11.96
CA VAL A 187 32.98 -8.69 11.88
C VAL A 187 32.83 -9.49 13.18
N THR A 188 32.80 -8.81 14.32
CA THR A 188 32.65 -9.45 15.64
C THR A 188 31.22 -9.42 16.17
N HIS A 189 30.34 -8.63 15.56
CA HIS A 189 28.91 -8.52 15.89
C HIS A 189 28.07 -8.74 14.63
N PRO A 190 27.97 -9.99 14.12
CA PRO A 190 27.22 -10.25 12.91
C PRO A 190 25.74 -9.92 13.11
N ILE A 191 25.18 -9.18 12.16
CA ILE A 191 23.74 -8.89 12.11
C ILE A 191 22.97 -10.13 11.64
N PRO A 192 21.68 -10.25 12.01
CA PRO A 192 20.86 -11.36 11.56
C PRO A 192 20.79 -11.45 10.03
N PRO A 193 20.66 -12.66 9.46
CA PRO A 193 20.35 -12.79 8.04
C PRO A 193 19.00 -12.12 7.73
N ASN A 194 18.85 -11.68 6.48
CA ASN A 194 17.56 -11.22 5.96
C ASN A 194 16.56 -12.36 6.06
N LEU A 195 15.50 -12.16 6.86
CA LEU A 195 14.42 -13.11 7.02
C LEU A 195 13.30 -12.76 6.04
N THR A 196 12.85 -13.76 5.27
CA THR A 196 11.65 -13.66 4.44
C THR A 196 10.65 -14.70 4.91
N ILE A 197 9.51 -14.26 5.46
CA ILE A 197 8.33 -15.08 5.67
C ILE A 197 7.28 -14.60 4.67
N GLN A 198 6.74 -15.51 3.86
CA GLN A 198 5.82 -15.14 2.77
C GLN A 198 4.78 -16.23 2.54
N HIS A 199 3.70 -15.84 1.88
CA HIS A 199 2.61 -16.68 1.41
C HIS A 199 1.94 -17.49 2.52
N LEU A 200 1.78 -16.90 3.71
CA LEU A 200 1.14 -17.56 4.85
C LEU A 200 -0.28 -18.02 4.46
N THR A 201 -1.06 -17.15 3.84
CA THR A 201 -2.44 -17.36 3.39
C THR A 201 -2.57 -17.37 1.88
N ASP A 202 -1.73 -16.68 1.11
CA ASP A 202 -1.86 -16.60 -0.36
C ASP A 202 -1.74 -17.97 -1.05
N ASN A 203 -0.84 -18.85 -0.57
CA ASN A 203 -0.69 -20.21 -1.09
C ASN A 203 -1.88 -21.12 -0.74
N LEU A 204 -2.67 -20.75 0.27
CA LEU A 204 -3.79 -21.56 0.76
C LEU A 204 -5.14 -21.03 0.28
N SER A 205 -5.29 -19.72 0.17
CA SER A 205 -6.57 -19.03 -0.03
C SER A 205 -6.34 -17.71 -0.74
N LEU A 206 -6.34 -17.77 -2.07
CA LEU A 206 -6.40 -16.60 -2.93
C LEU A 206 -7.89 -16.37 -3.24
N TRP A 207 -8.59 -15.79 -2.27
CA TRP A 207 -10.05 -15.65 -2.31
C TRP A 207 -10.44 -14.20 -2.60
N ARG A 208 -11.64 -14.04 -3.18
CA ARG A 208 -12.29 -12.76 -3.44
C ARG A 208 -13.71 -12.76 -2.87
N GLN A 209 -14.49 -11.72 -3.17
CA GLN A 209 -15.73 -11.43 -2.44
C GLN A 209 -17.02 -11.64 -3.24
N ASP A 210 -16.93 -11.92 -4.53
CA ASP A 210 -18.03 -11.91 -5.51
C ASP A 210 -18.30 -13.32 -6.05
N GLU A 211 -18.53 -13.46 -7.37
CA GLU A 211 -18.88 -14.72 -8.03
C GLU A 211 -17.88 -15.83 -7.67
N GLY A 212 -18.41 -17.00 -7.30
CA GLY A 212 -17.63 -18.15 -6.79
C GLY A 212 -17.41 -18.13 -5.27
N TYR A 213 -17.71 -17.03 -4.59
CA TYR A 213 -17.48 -16.89 -3.14
C TYR A 213 -18.74 -16.49 -2.37
N ASN A 214 -19.67 -15.80 -3.04
CA ASN A 214 -20.84 -15.18 -2.41
C ASN A 214 -22.17 -15.94 -2.60
N SER A 215 -22.17 -17.16 -3.13
CA SER A 215 -23.41 -17.87 -3.52
C SER A 215 -24.44 -18.02 -2.38
N PHE A 216 -23.99 -18.05 -1.12
CA PHE A 216 -24.83 -18.22 0.07
C PHE A 216 -25.11 -16.89 0.81
N CYS A 217 -24.59 -15.78 0.30
CA CYS A 217 -24.91 -14.44 0.77
C CYS A 217 -26.37 -14.08 0.42
N PRO A 218 -26.96 -13.10 1.11
CA PRO A 218 -28.27 -12.57 0.75
C PRO A 218 -28.28 -12.10 -0.71
N ASP A 219 -29.46 -12.11 -1.33
CA ASP A 219 -29.62 -11.48 -2.63
C ASP A 219 -29.22 -10.00 -2.55
N GLY A 220 -28.77 -9.45 -3.66
CA GLY A 220 -28.52 -8.03 -3.80
C GLY A 220 -29.81 -7.24 -3.57
N ILE A 221 -29.98 -6.71 -2.36
CA ILE A 221 -31.17 -5.94 -2.01
C ILE A 221 -31.09 -4.59 -2.71
N SER A 222 -32.21 -4.13 -3.29
CA SER A 222 -32.35 -2.75 -3.76
C SER A 222 -32.35 -1.79 -2.57
N ALA A 223 -31.17 -1.46 -2.04
CA ALA A 223 -31.02 -0.36 -1.09
C ALA A 223 -31.11 0.98 -1.83
N LEU A 224 -31.73 1.98 -1.21
CA LEU A 224 -31.79 3.34 -1.75
C LEU A 224 -30.36 3.85 -2.00
N ASN A 225 -30.04 4.35 -3.20
CA ASN A 225 -28.69 4.75 -3.65
C ASN A 225 -27.69 3.60 -3.91
N CYS A 226 -28.17 2.37 -3.86
CA CYS A 226 -27.39 1.18 -4.12
C CYS A 226 -27.67 0.70 -5.56
N LYS A 227 -26.86 1.16 -6.52
CA LYS A 227 -27.10 1.02 -7.97
C LYS A 227 -26.21 -0.03 -8.67
N GLY A 228 -25.69 -1.03 -7.93
CA GLY A 228 -24.87 -2.10 -8.50
C GLY A 228 -25.71 -3.22 -9.11
N LYS A 229 -25.27 -3.75 -10.27
CA LYS A 229 -25.66 -5.10 -10.70
C LYS A 229 -24.67 -6.06 -10.05
N TYR A 230 -25.13 -6.86 -9.10
CA TYR A 230 -24.29 -7.94 -8.57
C TYR A 230 -24.25 -9.09 -9.57
N GLU A 231 -23.06 -9.52 -9.93
CA GLU A 231 -22.88 -10.81 -10.59
C GLU A 231 -23.54 -11.90 -9.74
N CYS A 232 -24.26 -12.81 -10.39
CA CYS A 232 -25.07 -13.84 -9.74
C CYS A 232 -26.20 -13.34 -8.83
N GLY A 233 -26.47 -12.02 -8.79
CA GLY A 233 -27.53 -11.43 -7.98
C GLY A 233 -27.29 -11.51 -6.47
N LYS A 234 -26.08 -11.84 -6.01
CA LYS A 234 -25.74 -12.00 -4.60
C LYS A 234 -24.89 -10.84 -4.09
N ALA A 235 -25.17 -10.37 -2.87
CA ALA A 235 -24.32 -9.40 -2.21
C ALA A 235 -22.91 -9.97 -2.01
N PRO A 236 -21.83 -9.16 -2.07
CA PRO A 236 -20.48 -9.64 -1.83
C PRO A 236 -20.33 -10.21 -0.42
N THR A 237 -19.36 -11.09 -0.19
CA THR A 237 -19.10 -11.69 1.12
C THR A 237 -18.65 -10.64 2.15
N GLY A 238 -17.89 -9.63 1.72
CA GLY A 238 -17.26 -8.62 2.56
C GLY A 238 -15.80 -8.94 2.88
N CYS A 239 -14.97 -7.90 2.97
CA CYS A 239 -13.53 -8.01 3.14
C CYS A 239 -13.14 -8.63 4.50
N GLY A 240 -13.84 -8.29 5.58
CA GLY A 240 -13.63 -8.89 6.90
C GLY A 240 -13.91 -10.39 6.93
N PRO A 241 -15.09 -10.87 6.46
CA PRO A 241 -15.36 -12.29 6.35
C PRO A 241 -14.33 -13.06 5.51
N VAL A 242 -13.84 -12.50 4.41
CA VAL A 242 -12.75 -13.12 3.62
C VAL A 242 -11.46 -13.19 4.43
N ALA A 243 -10.99 -12.07 5.01
CA ALA A 243 -9.74 -12.04 5.76
C ALA A 243 -9.75 -12.98 6.97
N VAL A 244 -10.85 -13.01 7.73
CA VAL A 244 -11.03 -13.92 8.87
C VAL A 244 -11.01 -15.39 8.41
N ALA A 245 -11.71 -15.71 7.31
CA ALA A 245 -11.75 -17.06 6.79
C ALA A 245 -10.39 -17.53 6.23
N GLN A 246 -9.61 -16.64 5.62
CA GLN A 246 -8.24 -16.92 5.18
C GLN A 246 -7.34 -17.30 6.37
N VAL A 247 -7.42 -16.55 7.48
CA VAL A 247 -6.66 -16.83 8.70
C VAL A 247 -7.14 -18.11 9.40
N LEU A 248 -8.44 -18.38 9.44
CA LEU A 248 -8.98 -19.65 9.92
C LEU A 248 -8.46 -20.84 9.11
N LYS A 249 -8.43 -20.71 7.77
CA LYS A 249 -7.86 -21.72 6.91
C LYS A 249 -6.39 -21.94 7.24
N TYR A 250 -5.59 -20.89 7.35
CA TYR A 250 -4.16 -21.00 7.69
C TYR A 250 -3.88 -21.69 9.02
N HIS A 251 -4.65 -21.43 10.06
CA HIS A 251 -4.42 -22.08 11.35
C HIS A 251 -4.91 -23.54 11.37
N HIS A 252 -5.81 -23.91 10.46
CA HIS A 252 -6.42 -25.26 10.37
C HIS A 252 -7.03 -25.76 11.69
N LYS A 253 -7.26 -24.88 12.66
CA LYS A 253 -7.79 -25.24 13.98
C LYS A 253 -9.31 -25.43 13.86
N PRO A 254 -9.87 -26.54 14.37
CA PRO A 254 -11.31 -26.77 14.33
C PRO A 254 -12.08 -25.66 15.06
N VAL A 255 -13.16 -25.18 14.45
CA VAL A 255 -13.99 -24.10 14.99
C VAL A 255 -15.47 -24.34 14.71
N THR A 256 -16.33 -23.79 15.55
CA THR A 256 -17.77 -23.71 15.29
C THR A 256 -18.15 -22.28 14.93
N ILE A 257 -18.79 -22.09 13.78
CA ILE A 257 -19.19 -20.78 13.25
C ILE A 257 -20.66 -20.86 12.86
N ASN A 258 -21.48 -19.94 13.38
CA ASN A 258 -22.92 -19.89 13.17
C ASN A 258 -23.60 -21.28 13.37
N GLY A 259 -23.20 -21.99 14.43
CA GLY A 259 -23.71 -23.32 14.79
C GLY A 259 -23.18 -24.50 13.97
N ARG A 260 -22.33 -24.26 12.94
CA ARG A 260 -21.73 -25.31 12.11
C ARG A 260 -20.28 -25.56 12.51
N ALA A 261 -19.92 -26.84 12.68
CA ALA A 261 -18.55 -27.25 12.94
C ALA A 261 -17.73 -27.32 11.63
N TYR A 262 -16.58 -26.65 11.63
CA TYR A 262 -15.57 -26.70 10.57
C TYR A 262 -14.34 -27.41 11.13
N SER A 263 -14.08 -28.62 10.61
CA SER A 263 -12.90 -29.40 11.01
C SER A 263 -11.64 -28.93 10.27
N ALA A 264 -10.46 -29.30 10.78
CA ALA A 264 -9.19 -29.09 10.09
C ALA A 264 -9.22 -29.66 8.66
N ALA A 265 -9.77 -30.85 8.47
CA ALA A 265 -9.91 -31.49 7.17
C ALA A 265 -10.84 -30.69 6.23
N THR A 266 -11.93 -30.14 6.77
CA THR A 266 -12.86 -29.30 6.00
C THR A 266 -12.19 -28.02 5.52
N LEU A 267 -11.46 -27.32 6.40
CA LEU A 267 -10.73 -26.10 6.06
C LEU A 267 -9.65 -26.38 5.00
N ASN A 268 -8.89 -27.47 5.18
CA ASN A 268 -7.85 -27.91 4.24
C ASN A 268 -8.37 -28.26 2.86
N ALA A 269 -9.55 -28.87 2.77
CA ALA A 269 -10.11 -29.33 1.51
C ALA A 269 -10.66 -28.19 0.64
N MET A 270 -10.91 -27.00 1.19
CA MET A 270 -11.39 -25.84 0.43
C MET A 270 -10.39 -25.47 -0.68
N PRO A 271 -10.86 -25.08 -1.88
CA PRO A 271 -9.95 -24.74 -2.96
C PRO A 271 -9.13 -23.48 -2.63
N ARG A 272 -7.92 -23.39 -3.20
CA ARG A 272 -7.12 -22.15 -3.13
C ARG A 272 -7.80 -21.02 -3.88
N ILE A 273 -8.33 -21.31 -5.07
CA ILE A 273 -9.10 -20.41 -5.93
C ILE A 273 -10.41 -21.12 -6.28
N ALA A 274 -11.55 -20.47 -6.05
CA ALA A 274 -12.85 -21.00 -6.47
C ALA A 274 -13.10 -20.68 -7.97
N PRO A 275 -13.85 -21.53 -8.70
CA PRO A 275 -14.25 -21.21 -10.06
C PRO A 275 -15.26 -20.06 -10.08
N ASP A 276 -15.15 -19.21 -11.10
CA ASP A 276 -16.03 -18.06 -11.38
C ASP A 276 -17.39 -18.55 -11.90
N VAL A 277 -18.20 -19.09 -10.97
CA VAL A 277 -19.56 -19.55 -11.23
C VAL A 277 -20.49 -19.21 -10.08
N CYS A 278 -21.74 -18.86 -10.41
CA CYS A 278 -22.76 -18.52 -9.43
C CYS A 278 -23.14 -19.64 -8.45
N VAL A 279 -22.93 -20.90 -8.83
CA VAL A 279 -23.35 -22.07 -8.05
C VAL A 279 -22.13 -22.93 -7.71
N PRO A 280 -21.92 -23.29 -6.44
CA PRO A 280 -20.80 -24.14 -6.06
C PRO A 280 -20.82 -25.50 -6.76
N VAL A 281 -19.66 -25.91 -7.30
CA VAL A 281 -19.57 -27.07 -8.21
C VAL A 281 -19.25 -28.40 -7.53
N ASN A 282 -18.78 -28.37 -6.27
CA ASN A 282 -18.43 -29.57 -5.50
C ASN A 282 -18.52 -29.28 -3.99
N ALA A 283 -18.40 -30.33 -3.18
CA ALA A 283 -18.51 -30.22 -1.72
C ALA A 283 -17.50 -29.25 -1.08
N ASN A 284 -16.27 -29.16 -1.61
CA ASN A 284 -15.24 -28.28 -1.08
C ASN A 284 -15.54 -26.81 -1.40
N HIS A 285 -16.07 -26.53 -2.58
CA HIS A 285 -16.57 -25.21 -2.95
C HIS A 285 -17.81 -24.84 -2.10
N ILE A 286 -18.73 -25.79 -1.85
CA ILE A 286 -19.86 -25.58 -0.93
C ILE A 286 -19.37 -25.20 0.47
N ASN A 287 -18.39 -25.93 1.01
CA ASN A 287 -17.82 -25.65 2.34
C ASN A 287 -17.18 -24.26 2.40
N LEU A 288 -16.52 -23.82 1.32
CA LEU A 288 -15.93 -22.48 1.23
C LEU A 288 -17.00 -21.37 1.30
N VAL A 289 -18.01 -21.41 0.44
CA VAL A 289 -19.06 -20.36 0.45
C VAL A 289 -19.89 -20.39 1.73
N GLN A 290 -20.04 -21.57 2.35
CA GLN A 290 -20.64 -21.71 3.68
C GLN A 290 -19.78 -21.04 4.75
N LEU A 291 -18.47 -21.30 4.76
CA LEU A 291 -17.53 -20.69 5.72
C LEU A 291 -17.59 -19.16 5.63
N LEU A 292 -17.52 -18.60 4.42
CA LEU A 292 -17.57 -17.17 4.20
C LEU A 292 -18.89 -16.57 4.71
N ARG A 293 -20.02 -17.23 4.41
CA ARG A 293 -21.33 -16.77 4.87
C ARG A 293 -21.49 -16.85 6.39
N ASP A 294 -21.11 -17.97 6.98
CA ASP A 294 -21.22 -18.21 8.42
C ASP A 294 -20.30 -17.25 9.19
N THR A 295 -19.09 -17.01 8.68
CA THR A 295 -18.15 -16.01 9.22
C THR A 295 -18.76 -14.61 9.18
N GLY A 296 -19.38 -14.24 8.05
CA GLY A 296 -20.08 -12.96 7.95
C GLY A 296 -21.24 -12.82 8.94
N LYS A 297 -21.98 -13.88 9.24
CA LYS A 297 -23.05 -13.81 10.27
C LYS A 297 -22.49 -13.56 11.66
N ASP A 298 -21.44 -14.28 12.04
CA ASP A 298 -20.87 -14.18 13.39
C ASP A 298 -20.03 -12.92 13.60
N LEU A 299 -19.64 -12.23 12.52
CA LEU A 299 -19.06 -10.88 12.56
C LEU A 299 -20.13 -9.78 12.57
N ASP A 300 -21.42 -10.13 12.57
CA ASP A 300 -22.56 -9.21 12.37
C ASP A 300 -22.44 -8.38 11.08
N ALA A 301 -22.00 -9.01 10.00
CA ALA A 301 -21.83 -8.34 8.73
C ALA A 301 -23.17 -7.86 8.17
N VAL A 302 -23.25 -6.56 7.86
CA VAL A 302 -24.36 -5.89 7.21
C VAL A 302 -24.11 -5.89 5.71
N TYR A 303 -24.98 -6.59 4.97
CA TYR A 303 -24.89 -6.73 3.52
C TYR A 303 -25.64 -5.61 2.81
N ASN A 304 -25.20 -5.25 1.61
CA ASN A 304 -25.81 -4.23 0.77
C ASN A 304 -25.92 -2.87 1.47
N THR A 305 -24.93 -2.51 2.29
CA THR A 305 -24.98 -1.30 3.11
C THR A 305 -24.33 -0.11 2.41
N ILE A 306 -24.88 1.05 2.75
CA ILE A 306 -24.37 2.40 2.52
C ILE A 306 -24.18 2.96 3.93
N VAL A 307 -23.18 3.79 4.19
CA VAL A 307 -22.94 4.32 5.55
C VAL A 307 -24.23 4.90 6.13
N PRO A 308 -24.80 4.34 7.23
CA PRO A 308 -26.17 4.65 7.67
C PRO A 308 -26.42 6.13 7.99
N ALA A 309 -25.36 6.87 8.33
CA ALA A 309 -25.46 8.29 8.69
C ALA A 309 -25.38 9.26 7.50
N LEU A 310 -24.84 8.84 6.34
CA LEU A 310 -24.42 9.79 5.29
C LEU A 310 -24.98 9.47 3.89
N GLY A 311 -25.53 8.28 3.65
CA GLY A 311 -26.06 7.93 2.33
C GLY A 311 -25.00 7.83 1.22
N ILE A 312 -23.72 7.70 1.59
CA ILE A 312 -22.56 7.57 0.69
C ILE A 312 -22.10 6.09 0.65
N PRO A 313 -21.90 5.50 -0.53
CA PRO A 313 -21.37 4.13 -0.67
C PRO A 313 -20.07 3.93 0.12
N MET A 314 -19.90 2.74 0.70
CA MET A 314 -18.72 2.38 1.51
C MET A 314 -17.45 2.11 0.68
N SER A 315 -17.51 2.35 -0.63
CA SER A 315 -16.39 2.59 -1.55
C SER A 315 -16.91 3.04 -2.91
N GLY A 316 -16.00 3.59 -3.75
CA GLY A 316 -16.28 3.96 -5.14
C GLY A 316 -16.94 2.84 -5.97
N ALA A 317 -16.91 1.60 -5.48
CA ALA A 317 -17.50 0.40 -6.08
C ALA A 317 -19.00 0.17 -5.77
N GLY A 318 -19.69 1.03 -5.03
CA GLY A 318 -21.13 0.88 -4.76
C GLY A 318 -21.45 0.07 -3.49
N CYS A 319 -22.46 -0.79 -3.54
CA CYS A 319 -22.99 -1.51 -2.38
C CYS A 319 -22.02 -2.55 -1.83
N GLN A 320 -21.72 -2.52 -0.54
CA GLN A 320 -20.72 -3.40 0.08
C GLN A 320 -21.29 -4.20 1.26
N THR A 321 -20.53 -5.20 1.69
CA THR A 321 -20.77 -5.91 2.95
C THR A 321 -19.77 -5.44 3.99
N TRP A 322 -20.28 -5.01 5.14
CA TRP A 322 -19.49 -4.37 6.18
C TRP A 322 -19.64 -5.11 7.51
N ASN A 323 -18.54 -5.30 8.23
CA ASN A 323 -18.56 -5.70 9.63
C ASN A 323 -17.79 -4.67 10.47
N ILE A 324 -18.18 -4.52 11.73
CA ILE A 324 -17.45 -3.67 12.68
C ILE A 324 -16.08 -4.33 12.94
N PRO A 325 -14.95 -3.61 12.75
CA PRO A 325 -13.62 -4.20 12.92
C PRO A 325 -13.39 -4.80 14.32
N GLY A 326 -13.92 -4.16 15.37
CA GLY A 326 -13.85 -4.68 16.74
C GLY A 326 -14.55 -6.03 16.98
N HIS A 327 -15.38 -6.52 16.05
CA HIS A 327 -15.98 -7.85 16.14
C HIS A 327 -14.98 -8.97 15.78
N ILE A 328 -13.86 -8.65 15.12
CA ILE A 328 -12.82 -9.63 14.78
C ILE A 328 -12.22 -10.26 16.05
N ASP A 329 -11.89 -9.44 17.05
CA ASP A 329 -11.33 -9.95 18.31
C ASP A 329 -12.30 -10.85 19.07
N ASN A 330 -13.56 -10.43 19.14
CA ASN A 330 -14.62 -11.23 19.75
C ASN A 330 -14.83 -12.55 19.00
N PHE A 331 -14.80 -12.51 17.67
CA PHE A 331 -14.97 -13.70 16.82
C PHE A 331 -13.93 -14.77 17.14
N PHE A 332 -12.65 -14.41 17.21
CA PHE A 332 -11.56 -15.34 17.49
C PHE A 332 -11.50 -15.75 18.95
N SER A 333 -11.67 -14.80 19.88
CA SER A 333 -11.62 -15.07 21.33
C SER A 333 -12.71 -16.06 21.76
N ASN A 334 -13.93 -15.91 21.23
CA ASN A 334 -15.04 -16.83 21.48
C ASN A 334 -14.82 -18.24 20.89
N ARG A 335 -13.75 -18.43 20.10
CA ARG A 335 -13.35 -19.69 19.46
C ARG A 335 -12.03 -20.24 20.01
N GLY A 336 -11.61 -19.73 21.18
CA GLY A 336 -10.47 -20.23 21.92
C GLY A 336 -9.12 -19.83 21.33
N TYR A 337 -9.08 -18.79 20.50
CA TYR A 337 -7.83 -18.12 20.12
C TYR A 337 -7.51 -17.04 21.15
N THR A 338 -6.23 -16.70 21.30
CA THR A 338 -5.86 -15.41 21.88
C THR A 338 -5.97 -14.36 20.77
N SER A 339 -6.81 -13.34 20.96
CA SER A 339 -7.00 -12.25 19.99
C SER A 339 -6.96 -10.89 20.66
N PHE A 340 -6.25 -9.95 20.05
CA PHE A 340 -6.24 -8.55 20.46
C PHE A 340 -5.78 -7.67 19.30
N ASP A 341 -6.16 -6.40 19.34
CA ASP A 341 -5.77 -5.43 18.33
C ASP A 341 -4.84 -4.32 18.83
N LYS A 342 -4.10 -3.73 17.90
CA LYS A 342 -3.15 -2.64 18.14
C LYS A 342 -3.19 -1.62 17.02
N GLU A 343 -2.93 -0.35 17.36
CA GLU A 343 -2.64 0.68 16.36
C GLU A 343 -1.38 0.31 15.57
N PHE A 344 -1.50 0.25 14.24
CA PHE A 344 -0.50 -0.36 13.36
C PHE A 344 0.87 0.32 13.45
N PHE A 345 0.93 1.63 13.19
CA PHE A 345 2.20 2.34 13.03
C PHE A 345 2.97 2.46 14.35
N THR A 346 2.28 2.61 15.48
CA THR A 346 2.90 2.75 16.81
C THR A 346 3.28 1.41 17.43
N ASN A 347 2.76 0.28 16.92
CA ASN A 347 3.02 -1.06 17.45
C ASN A 347 3.60 -2.03 16.39
N SER A 348 4.24 -1.49 15.34
CA SER A 348 4.81 -2.30 14.26
C SER A 348 5.79 -3.37 14.76
N GLY A 349 6.53 -3.13 15.85
CA GLY A 349 7.40 -4.15 16.45
C GLY A 349 6.68 -5.43 16.88
N ILE A 350 5.46 -5.33 17.42
CA ILE A 350 4.65 -6.50 17.80
C ILE A 350 4.18 -7.22 16.53
N ILE A 351 3.66 -6.48 15.56
CA ILE A 351 3.20 -7.02 14.26
C ILE A 351 4.31 -7.79 13.56
N ASN A 352 5.51 -7.21 13.51
CA ASN A 352 6.68 -7.84 12.93
C ASN A 352 7.03 -9.15 13.63
N SER A 353 6.92 -9.18 14.97
CA SER A 353 7.20 -10.39 15.76
C SER A 353 6.20 -11.50 15.47
N GLU A 354 4.92 -11.17 15.26
CA GLU A 354 3.87 -12.13 14.89
C GLU A 354 4.11 -12.72 13.49
N LEU A 355 4.39 -11.87 12.50
CA LEU A 355 4.69 -12.32 11.14
C LEU A 355 5.95 -13.18 11.07
N ARG A 356 7.03 -12.81 11.78
CA ARG A 356 8.25 -13.62 11.87
C ARG A 356 8.03 -14.97 12.55
N ALA A 357 7.06 -15.03 13.45
CA ALA A 357 6.62 -16.28 14.07
C ALA A 357 5.59 -17.05 13.23
N SER A 358 5.48 -16.72 11.93
CA SER A 358 4.57 -17.34 10.96
C SER A 358 3.11 -17.26 11.42
N ARG A 359 2.68 -16.09 11.93
CA ARG A 359 1.29 -15.81 12.24
C ARG A 359 0.79 -14.66 11.37
N PRO A 360 -0.12 -14.92 10.41
CA PRO A 360 -0.68 -13.86 9.58
C PRO A 360 -1.47 -12.89 10.45
N VAL A 361 -1.47 -11.62 10.04
CA VAL A 361 -2.09 -10.54 10.80
C VAL A 361 -3.22 -9.96 9.98
N ILE A 362 -4.43 -9.90 10.54
CA ILE A 362 -5.54 -9.20 9.88
C ILE A 362 -5.35 -7.70 10.10
N VAL A 363 -5.54 -6.91 9.05
CA VAL A 363 -5.38 -5.46 9.09
C VAL A 363 -6.68 -4.81 8.72
N PHE A 364 -7.06 -3.82 9.51
CA PHE A 364 -8.08 -2.84 9.15
C PHE A 364 -7.40 -1.50 8.84
N GLY A 365 -7.92 -0.79 7.84
CA GLY A 365 -7.48 0.56 7.52
C GLY A 365 -8.62 1.44 7.03
N SER A 366 -8.52 2.75 7.35
CA SER A 366 -9.42 3.80 6.85
C SER A 366 -8.63 5.09 6.58
N ASN A 367 -8.89 5.76 5.46
CA ASN A 367 -8.25 7.05 5.14
C ASN A 367 -8.91 8.26 5.84
N CYS A 368 -10.00 8.08 6.59
CA CYS A 368 -10.57 9.12 7.44
C CYS A 368 -11.30 8.55 8.67
N ALA A 369 -11.35 9.34 9.75
CA ALA A 369 -11.92 8.92 11.04
C ALA A 369 -13.45 8.81 11.05
N ALA A 370 -14.14 9.46 10.09
CA ALA A 370 -15.60 9.59 10.08
C ALA A 370 -16.27 9.19 8.74
N CYS A 371 -15.50 8.81 7.73
CA CYS A 371 -16.05 8.42 6.44
C CYS A 371 -15.74 6.94 6.18
N ALA A 372 -16.81 6.15 6.15
CA ALA A 372 -16.79 4.74 5.79
C ALA A 372 -16.67 4.39 4.28
N PRO A 373 -16.50 5.31 3.29
CA PRO A 373 -16.21 4.96 1.89
C PRO A 373 -14.86 4.30 1.62
N ASN A 374 -13.87 4.36 2.51
CA ASN A 374 -12.52 3.92 2.17
C ASN A 374 -11.95 3.04 3.29
N GLN A 375 -12.76 2.07 3.70
CA GLN A 375 -12.43 1.11 4.73
C GLN A 375 -12.15 -0.25 4.09
N HIS A 376 -11.06 -0.88 4.52
CA HIS A 376 -10.71 -2.22 4.06
C HIS A 376 -10.24 -3.09 5.20
N ILE A 377 -10.47 -4.40 5.06
CA ILE A 377 -9.92 -5.42 5.95
C ILE A 377 -9.22 -6.46 5.07
N TRP A 378 -7.94 -6.72 5.32
CA TRP A 378 -7.13 -7.66 4.54
C TRP A 378 -6.15 -8.41 5.43
N VAL A 379 -5.33 -9.28 4.84
CA VAL A 379 -4.33 -10.05 5.58
C VAL A 379 -2.92 -9.58 5.20
N MET A 380 -2.14 -9.19 6.20
CA MET A 380 -0.68 -9.16 6.10
C MET A 380 -0.17 -10.59 6.10
N ASP A 381 0.39 -10.97 4.97
CA ASP A 381 0.67 -12.35 4.59
C ASP A 381 2.13 -12.76 4.70
N GLY A 382 2.98 -11.81 5.09
CA GLY A 382 4.40 -12.00 5.13
C GLY A 382 5.16 -10.76 5.57
N ILE A 383 6.42 -10.97 5.91
CA ILE A 383 7.39 -9.94 6.27
C ILE A 383 8.72 -10.26 5.61
N GLN A 384 9.37 -9.23 5.06
CA GLN A 384 10.71 -9.33 4.54
C GLN A 384 11.59 -8.27 5.18
N ASP A 385 12.66 -8.75 5.83
CA ASP A 385 13.69 -7.94 6.47
C ASP A 385 14.82 -7.66 5.48
N HIS A 386 15.17 -6.40 5.29
CA HIS A 386 16.32 -5.95 4.52
C HIS A 386 17.27 -5.19 5.44
N PHE A 387 18.34 -5.85 5.85
CA PHE A 387 19.43 -5.23 6.60
C PHE A 387 20.51 -4.69 5.67
N ALA A 388 20.99 -3.50 5.98
CA ALA A 388 22.12 -2.87 5.32
C ALA A 388 23.03 -2.22 6.35
N ILE A 389 24.33 -2.28 6.11
CA ILE A 389 25.33 -1.58 6.92
C ILE A 389 25.84 -0.38 6.13
N PHE A 390 25.81 0.78 6.77
CA PHE A 390 26.23 2.05 6.20
C PHE A 390 27.31 2.70 7.07
N ASN A 391 28.10 3.57 6.46
CA ASN A 391 29.00 4.46 7.16
C ASN A 391 28.39 5.86 7.25
N ASP A 392 28.48 6.48 8.43
CA ASP A 392 28.15 7.89 8.59
C ASP A 392 29.27 8.79 8.00
N GLN A 393 29.08 10.11 8.09
CA GLN A 393 30.04 11.09 7.56
C GLN A 393 31.41 11.07 8.27
N ASN A 394 31.50 10.44 9.43
CA ASN A 394 32.72 10.31 10.24
C ASN A 394 33.36 8.92 10.10
N GLY A 395 32.79 8.03 9.27
CA GLY A 395 33.25 6.66 9.09
C GLY A 395 32.76 5.67 10.14
N PHE A 396 31.78 6.03 10.98
CA PHE A 396 31.17 5.08 11.91
C PHE A 396 30.14 4.20 11.20
N CYS A 397 30.32 2.88 11.32
CA CYS A 397 29.37 1.92 10.80
C CYS A 397 28.09 1.91 11.65
N TYR A 398 26.94 1.90 11.00
CA TYR A 398 25.66 1.68 11.62
C TYR A 398 24.80 0.73 10.79
N GLU A 399 23.95 -0.03 11.47
CA GLU A 399 22.97 -0.92 10.85
C GLU A 399 21.69 -0.14 10.56
N ASN A 400 21.09 -0.41 9.41
CA ASN A 400 19.77 0.04 9.07
C ASN A 400 18.91 -1.15 8.68
N HIS A 401 17.66 -1.13 9.15
CA HIS A 401 16.70 -2.20 8.96
C HIS A 401 15.47 -1.68 8.25
N SER A 402 15.28 -2.16 7.01
CA SER A 402 14.08 -1.92 6.23
C SER A 402 13.16 -3.12 6.26
N ILE A 403 11.85 -2.86 6.21
CA ILE A 403 10.83 -3.91 6.20
C ILE A 403 9.89 -3.69 5.02
N TYR A 404 9.52 -4.79 4.37
CA TYR A 404 8.38 -4.87 3.46
C TYR A 404 7.39 -5.90 3.99
N TYR A 405 6.11 -5.60 3.82
CA TYR A 405 5.02 -6.50 4.20
C TYR A 405 4.38 -7.08 2.95
N GLN A 406 4.17 -8.38 2.93
CA GLN A 406 3.40 -9.01 1.87
C GLN A 406 1.91 -8.87 2.19
N MET A 407 1.11 -8.53 1.19
CA MET A 407 -0.33 -8.31 1.37
C MET A 407 -1.13 -9.33 0.56
N ASN A 408 -2.09 -9.98 1.23
CA ASN A 408 -3.19 -10.69 0.60
C ASN A 408 -4.44 -9.83 0.77
N TRP A 409 -4.83 -9.14 -0.30
CA TRP A 409 -5.89 -8.14 -0.23
C TRP A 409 -7.30 -8.71 -0.14
N GLY A 410 -7.48 -10.02 -0.44
CA GLY A 410 -8.79 -10.68 -0.45
C GLY A 410 -9.65 -10.33 -1.67
N TRP A 411 -9.03 -10.12 -2.83
CA TRP A 411 -9.70 -9.67 -4.06
C TRP A 411 -9.52 -10.58 -5.29
N GLN A 412 -8.65 -11.59 -5.25
CA GLN A 412 -8.27 -12.50 -6.34
C GLN A 412 -8.73 -12.15 -7.79
N ASN A 413 -7.91 -11.39 -8.53
CA ASN A 413 -7.88 -11.38 -10.00
C ASN A 413 -6.42 -11.25 -10.55
N GLN A 414 -6.23 -11.37 -11.87
CA GLN A 414 -4.89 -11.40 -12.50
C GLN A 414 -4.08 -10.08 -12.37
N ASN A 415 -4.69 -8.98 -11.90
CA ASN A 415 -4.10 -7.64 -11.89
C ASN A 415 -4.04 -7.00 -10.49
N GLU A 416 -4.14 -7.79 -9.42
CA GLU A 416 -4.46 -7.25 -8.10
C GLU A 416 -3.30 -7.06 -7.13
N ASN A 417 -2.08 -7.11 -7.65
CA ASN A 417 -0.93 -6.53 -6.97
C ASN A 417 -0.69 -7.11 -5.56
N ASN A 418 -1.01 -8.38 -5.32
CA ASN A 418 -0.46 -9.08 -4.15
C ASN A 418 1.07 -9.04 -4.30
N GLY A 419 1.73 -8.46 -3.31
CA GLY A 419 3.13 -8.09 -3.42
C GLY A 419 3.66 -7.53 -2.12
N TRP A 420 4.89 -7.03 -2.17
CA TRP A 420 5.62 -6.47 -1.05
C TRP A 420 5.45 -4.95 -1.02
N PHE A 421 4.96 -4.42 0.10
CA PHE A 421 4.66 -3.00 0.26
C PHE A 421 5.41 -2.40 1.44
N SER A 422 5.98 -1.21 1.26
CA SER A 422 6.56 -0.41 2.34
C SER A 422 5.46 0.38 3.05
N TYR A 423 5.40 0.24 4.37
CA TYR A 423 4.52 1.03 5.25
C TYR A 423 5.30 1.86 6.27
N THR A 424 6.54 1.48 6.57
CA THR A 424 7.42 2.17 7.52
C THR A 424 8.67 2.68 6.81
N GLY A 425 9.34 3.67 7.42
CA GLY A 425 10.63 4.18 6.92
C GLY A 425 10.55 4.85 5.54
N ILE A 426 9.38 5.29 5.09
CA ILE A 426 9.20 5.87 3.74
C ILE A 426 9.99 7.16 3.58
N THR A 427 10.11 7.98 4.62
CA THR A 427 10.91 9.23 4.62
C THR A 427 12.02 9.22 5.68
N GLY A 428 12.47 8.03 6.12
CA GLY A 428 13.45 7.86 7.20
C GLY A 428 12.83 7.72 8.60
N SER A 429 13.50 8.25 9.64
CA SER A 429 13.02 8.16 11.03
C SER A 429 11.86 9.14 11.29
N GLY A 430 10.64 8.68 11.08
CA GLY A 430 9.44 9.44 11.41
C GLY A 430 8.20 8.89 10.73
N ILE A 431 7.08 8.92 11.45
CA ILE A 431 5.76 8.67 10.88
C ILE A 431 5.24 10.03 10.41
N LEU A 432 5.42 10.36 9.13
CA LEU A 432 4.78 11.57 8.55
C LEU A 432 3.29 11.36 8.27
N TYR A 433 2.82 10.11 8.34
CA TYR A 433 1.41 9.74 8.19
C TYR A 433 0.85 9.14 9.48
N ASN A 434 0.20 9.97 10.29
CA ASN A 434 -0.59 9.50 11.42
C ASN A 434 -2.02 9.21 10.95
N SER A 435 -2.27 8.10 10.24
CA SER A 435 -3.63 7.57 10.29
C SER A 435 -3.78 6.85 11.60
N SER A 436 -4.45 7.51 12.55
CA SER A 436 -5.03 6.90 13.76
C SER A 436 -6.10 5.84 13.47
N ASN A 437 -6.14 5.31 12.24
CA ASN A 437 -7.24 4.53 11.69
C ASN A 437 -6.75 3.24 11.02
N MET A 438 -5.51 2.82 11.28
CA MET A 438 -5.00 1.51 10.87
C MET A 438 -4.75 0.64 12.10
N ARG A 439 -5.40 -0.53 12.14
CA ARG A 439 -5.30 -1.47 13.25
C ARG A 439 -4.89 -2.85 12.76
N ALA A 440 -4.05 -3.51 13.54
CA ALA A 440 -3.63 -4.87 13.32
C ALA A 440 -4.25 -5.77 14.39
N TYR A 441 -4.92 -6.84 13.95
CA TYR A 441 -5.51 -7.86 14.77
C TYR A 441 -4.57 -9.06 14.84
N ILE A 442 -4.08 -9.34 16.04
CA ILE A 442 -3.14 -10.41 16.31
C ILE A 442 -3.90 -11.64 16.75
N ILE A 443 -3.79 -12.73 15.99
CA ILE A 443 -4.52 -13.97 16.21
C ILE A 443 -3.53 -15.10 16.53
N GLN A 444 -3.65 -15.70 17.71
CA GLN A 444 -2.80 -16.81 18.15
C GLN A 444 -3.67 -18.04 18.42
N PRO A 445 -3.44 -19.16 17.71
CA PRO A 445 -4.26 -20.38 17.79
C PRO A 445 -4.10 -21.16 19.09
#